data_AF-A0A9E5UNM7-F1
#
_entry.id   AF-A0A9E5UNM7-F1
#
_cell.length_a   1.000
_cell.length_b   1.000
_cell.length_c   1.000
_cell.angle_alpha   90.00
_cell.angle_beta   90.00
_cell.angle_gamma   90.00
#
_symmetry.space_group_name_H-M   'P 1'
#
loop_
_entity.id
_entity.type
_entity.pdbx_description
1 polymer ?
#
loop_
_entity_poly.entity_id
_entity_poly.type
_entity_poly.pdbx_seq_one_letter_code
_entity_poly.pdbx_strand_id
1 'polypeptide(L)' 'MRRRFKELLYEIHAEPMSYQKDILHRKLLDWMGTQKQMDDILIIGIRLE' A
#
# COMPACT_ATOMS: atom_id res chain seq x y z
N MET A 1 -2.83 -14.59 2.75
CA MET A 1 -2.89 -13.12 2.94
C MET A 1 -1.53 -12.43 2.85
N ARG A 2 -0.50 -12.82 3.63
CA ARG A 2 0.83 -12.15 3.61
C ARG A 2 1.54 -12.05 2.24
N ARG A 3 1.22 -12.93 1.29
CA ARG A 3 1.90 -12.98 -0.02
C ARG A 3 1.60 -11.75 -0.89
N ARG A 4 0.32 -11.39 -1.03
CA ARG A 4 -0.10 -10.29 -1.93
C ARG A 4 0.41 -8.91 -1.52
N PHE A 5 0.40 -8.61 -0.22
CA PHE A 5 0.91 -7.33 0.25
C PHE A 5 2.44 -7.25 0.10
N LYS A 6 3.16 -8.35 0.37
CA LYS A 6 4.61 -8.41 0.12
C LYS A 6 4.96 -8.32 -1.37
N GLU A 7 4.20 -9.01 -2.23
CA GLU A 7 4.33 -8.92 -3.69
C GLU A 7 4.12 -7.47 -4.15
N LEU A 8 3.06 -6.80 -3.70
CA LEU A 8 2.81 -5.39 -3.99
C LEU A 8 3.97 -4.49 -3.54
N LEU A 9 4.46 -4.66 -2.31
CA LEU A 9 5.60 -3.88 -1.81
C LEU A 9 6.87 -4.13 -2.65
N TYR A 10 7.11 -5.37 -3.06
CA TYR A 10 8.23 -5.73 -3.94
C TYR A 10 8.06 -5.15 -5.34
N GLU A 11 6.86 -5.08 -5.90
CA GLU A 11 6.61 -4.47 -7.21
C GLU A 11 6.89 -2.96 -7.20
N ILE A 12 6.55 -2.26 -6.11
CA ILE A 12 6.64 -0.80 -6.05
C ILE A 12 7.92 -0.27 -5.39
N HIS A 13 8.77 -1.13 -4.80
CA HIS A 13 9.88 -0.66 -3.95
C HIS A 13 10.87 0.29 -4.63
N ALA A 14 11.04 0.19 -5.96
CA ALA A 14 11.94 1.04 -6.73
C ALA A 14 11.36 2.44 -7.01
N GLU A 15 10.02 2.57 -7.03
CA GLU A 15 9.32 3.82 -7.35
C GLU A 15 9.59 4.90 -6.31
N PRO A 16 9.50 6.20 -6.65
CA PRO A 16 9.58 7.28 -5.66
C PRO A 16 8.60 7.06 -4.49
N MET A 17 8.99 7.44 -3.26
CA MET A 17 8.16 7.22 -2.06
C MET A 17 6.75 7.83 -2.17
N SER A 18 6.62 8.97 -2.86
CA SER A 18 5.32 9.58 -3.18
C SER A 18 4.45 8.67 -4.04
N TYR A 19 5.01 8.09 -5.10
CA TYR A 19 4.31 7.14 -5.97
C TYR A 19 3.94 5.85 -5.23
N GLN A 20 4.82 5.34 -4.37
CA GLN A 20 4.51 4.17 -3.54
C GLN A 20 3.28 4.42 -2.66
N LYS A 21 3.21 5.58 -2.01
CA LYS A 21 2.06 5.99 -1.20
C LYS A 21 0.77 6.00 -2.01
N ASP A 22 0.80 6.59 -3.20
CA ASP A 22 -0.38 6.68 -4.07
C ASP A 22 -0.86 5.29 -4.53
N ILE A 23 0.08 4.41 -4.91
CA ILE A 23 -0.24 3.04 -5.31
C ILE A 23 -0.85 2.25 -4.14
N LEU A 24 -0.25 2.35 -2.95
CA LEU A 24 -0.76 1.68 -1.74
C LEU A 24 -2.17 2.16 -1.38
N HIS A 25 -2.41 3.47 -1.43
CA HIS A 25 -3.72 4.06 -1.17
C HIS A 25 -4.76 3.58 -2.18
N ARG A 26 -4.42 3.60 -3.48
CA ARG A 26 -5.32 3.12 -4.53
C ARG A 26 -5.64 1.64 -4.37
N LYS A 27 -4.64 0.79 -4.12
CA LYS A 27 -4.85 -0.65 -3.91
C LYS A 27 -5.71 -0.94 -2.68
N LEU A 28 -5.59 -0.13 -1.62
CA LEU A 28 -6.45 -0.23 -0.44
C LEU A 28 -7.90 0.11 -0.79
N LEU A 29 -8.15 1.23 -1.49
CA LEU A 29 -9.49 1.62 -1.93
C LEU A 29 -10.11 0.60 -2.88
N ASP A 30 -9.34 0.10 -3.85
CA ASP A 30 -9.80 -0.93 -4.80
C ASP A 30 -10.19 -2.22 -4.06
N TRP A 31 -9.43 -2.60 -3.02
CA TRP A 31 -9.73 -3.78 -2.20
C TRP A 31 -10.95 -3.57 -1.28
N MET A 32 -11.10 -2.37 -0.70
CA MET A 32 -12.27 -2.02 0.10
C MET A 32 -13.55 -1.94 -0.74
N GLY A 33 -13.45 -1.50 -1.99
CA GLY A 33 -14.59 -1.28 -2.87
C GLY A 33 -15.58 -0.29 -2.26
N THR A 34 -16.82 -0.72 -2.07
CA THR A 34 -17.89 0.09 -1.45
C THR A 34 -18.07 -0.18 0.05
N GLN A 35 -17.24 -1.05 0.63
CA GLN A 35 -17.35 -1.41 2.04
C GLN A 35 -16.78 -0.29 2.91
N LYS A 36 -17.45 -0.01 4.03
CA LYS A 36 -16.96 0.95 5.02
C LYS A 36 -15.73 0.37 5.72
N GLN A 37 -14.72 1.21 5.95
CA GLN A 37 -13.57 0.87 6.79
C GLN A 37 -14.03 0.61 8.23
N MET A 38 -13.65 -0.55 8.79
CA MET A 38 -13.98 -0.92 10.17
C MET A 38 -12.91 -0.48 11.17
N ASP A 39 -11.64 -0.62 10.81
CA ASP A 39 -10.50 -0.38 11.70
C ASP A 39 -9.53 0.65 11.11
N ASP A 40 -8.75 1.31 11.97
CA ASP A 40 -7.69 2.22 11.57
C ASP A 40 -6.54 1.48 10.86
N ILE A 41 -5.98 2.09 9.81
CA ILE A 41 -4.87 1.53 9.03
C ILE A 41 -3.76 2.58 8.95
N LEU A 42 -2.55 2.20 9.35
CA LEU A 42 -1.34 3.02 9.25
C LEU A 42 -0.24 2.25 8.53
N ILE A 43 0.34 2.86 7.49
CA ILE A 43 1.52 2.35 6.78
C ILE A 43 2.57 3.47 6.78
N ILE A 44 3.78 3.16 7.26
CA ILE A 44 4.93 4.07 7.25
C ILE A 44 6.03 3.40 6.41
N GLY A 45 6.52 4.11 5.39
CA GLY A 45 7.65 3.67 4.58
C GLY A 45 8.89 4.49 4.88
N ILE A 46 10.06 3.85 4.85
CA ILE A 46 11.37 4.48 5.02
C ILE A 46 12.23 4.09 3.82
N ARG A 47 12.89 5.07 3.21
CA ARG A 47 13.95 4.85 2.22
C ARG A 47 15.25 5.32 2.84
N LEU A 48 16.23 4.42 2.87
CA LEU A 48 17.61 4.74 3.27
C LEU A 48 18.37 5.07 1.98
N GLU A 49 19.20 6.11 2.03
CA GLU A 49 20.16 6.45 0.98
C GLU A 49 21.46 5.66 1.18
#